data_AF-Q5AUP8-F1
#
_entry.id   AF-Q5AUP8-F1
#
_cell.length_a   1.000
_cell.length_b   1.000
_cell.length_c   1.000
_cell.angle_alpha   90.00
_cell.angle_beta   90.00
_cell.angle_gamma   90.00
#
_symmetry.space_group_name_H-M   'P 1'
#
loop_
_entity.id
_entity.type
_entity.pdbx_description
1 polymer ?
#
loop_
_entity_poly.entity_id
_entity_poly.type
_entity_poly.pdbx_seq_one_letter_code
_entity_poly.pdbx_strand_id
1 'polypeptide(L)'
;MQKAAPGLTDFVYAPLVSTGMRSPGNPTMYDDAIGIREVIRPLVEAGKRLVLNGEAQCRDPDNLLFHDVDKDVATIYQPLLKCQPAEGWVGKCTYCGWEKVPSSYLLTEHDRVLSPRVQEICAGISGSEVIRIPAGHLPMLSDPKMLAEKVVSCLKLDSD
;
A
#
# COMPACT_ATOMS: atom_id res chain seq x y z
N MET A 1 -43.76 7.21 -9.59
CA MET A 1 -42.68 8.02 -8.99
C MET A 1 -42.19 7.31 -7.74
N GLN A 2 -40.99 6.71 -7.79
CA GLN A 2 -40.35 6.13 -6.62
C GLN A 2 -39.92 7.28 -5.70
N LYS A 3 -40.45 7.34 -4.47
CA LYS A 3 -40.00 8.33 -3.48
C LYS A 3 -38.50 8.10 -3.24
N ALA A 4 -37.68 9.14 -3.45
CA ALA A 4 -36.29 9.11 -3.01
C ALA A 4 -36.26 8.74 -1.52
N ALA A 5 -35.44 7.76 -1.16
CA ALA A 5 -35.24 7.42 0.25
C ALA A 5 -34.80 8.69 1.01
N PRO A 6 -35.36 8.98 2.19
CA PRO A 6 -34.93 10.11 2.98
C PRO A 6 -33.42 10.04 3.20
N GLY A 7 -32.73 11.17 3.01
CA GLY A 7 -31.28 11.26 3.22
C GLY A 7 -30.93 10.77 4.62
N LEU A 8 -29.88 9.95 4.72
CA LEU A 8 -29.38 9.46 6.00
C LEU A 8 -28.77 10.65 6.75
N THR A 9 -29.39 11.11 7.84
CA THR A 9 -28.96 12.33 8.56
C THR A 9 -28.27 12.05 9.89
N ASP A 10 -28.41 10.85 10.45
CA ASP A 10 -27.85 10.47 11.76
C ASP A 10 -26.64 9.55 11.59
N PHE A 11 -25.46 10.16 11.39
CA PHE A 11 -24.18 9.43 11.39
C PHE A 11 -23.54 9.49 12.77
N VAL A 12 -23.16 8.33 13.30
CA VAL A 12 -22.29 8.22 14.49
C VAL A 12 -20.95 7.69 14.03
N TYR A 13 -19.89 8.45 14.27
CA TYR A 13 -18.52 8.04 14.00
C TYR A 13 -17.91 7.44 15.27
N ALA A 14 -17.45 6.19 15.17
CA ALA A 14 -16.72 5.52 16.23
C ALA A 14 -15.33 5.13 15.70
N PRO A 15 -14.25 5.79 16.13
CA PRO A 15 -12.91 5.49 15.63
C PRO A 15 -12.48 4.09 16.10
N LEU A 16 -11.97 3.30 15.17
CA LEU A 16 -11.29 2.05 15.48
C LEU A 16 -9.84 2.38 15.84
N VAL A 17 -9.46 2.17 17.10
CA VAL A 17 -8.09 2.37 17.54
C VAL A 17 -7.23 1.28 16.90
N SER A 18 -6.22 1.68 16.14
CA SER A 18 -5.27 0.74 15.52
C SER A 18 -4.59 -0.09 16.60
N THR A 19 -4.71 -1.42 16.56
CA THR A 19 -4.07 -2.27 17.57
C THR A 19 -2.57 -2.43 17.34
N GLY A 20 -2.07 -2.17 16.12
CA GLY A 20 -0.67 -2.42 15.73
C GLY A 20 0.35 -1.90 16.74
N MET A 21 1.37 -2.70 17.07
CA MET A 21 2.53 -2.27 17.86
C MET A 21 3.81 -2.57 17.08
N ARG A 22 4.93 -1.91 17.44
CA ARG A 22 6.24 -2.21 16.85
C ARG A 22 6.74 -3.57 17.35
N SER A 23 7.37 -4.34 16.48
CA SER A 23 7.95 -5.65 16.83
C SER A 23 9.09 -5.53 17.85
N PRO A 24 9.29 -6.54 18.72
CA PRO A 24 8.48 -7.76 18.87
C PRO A 24 7.19 -7.53 19.68
N GLY A 25 6.16 -8.37 19.45
CA GLY A 25 4.87 -8.28 20.15
C GLY A 25 3.74 -7.65 19.32
N ASN A 26 3.79 -7.77 17.99
CA ASN A 26 2.73 -7.27 17.12
C ASN A 26 1.42 -7.99 17.44
N PRO A 27 0.30 -7.26 17.50
CA PRO A 27 -1.01 -7.90 17.54
C PRO A 27 -1.24 -8.71 16.28
N THR A 28 -2.07 -9.73 16.45
CA THR A 28 -2.59 -10.54 15.36
C THR A 28 -3.84 -9.86 14.77
N MET A 29 -4.25 -10.31 13.58
CA MET A 29 -5.55 -9.91 13.02
C MET A 29 -6.74 -10.30 13.92
N TYR A 30 -6.58 -11.28 14.80
CA TYR A 30 -7.63 -11.64 15.77
C TYR A 30 -7.79 -10.58 16.87
N ASP A 31 -6.69 -9.94 17.27
CA ASP A 31 -6.71 -8.85 18.25
C ASP A 31 -7.43 -7.62 17.66
N ASP A 32 -7.22 -7.34 16.37
CA ASP A 32 -8.00 -6.34 15.63
C ASP A 32 -9.49 -6.69 15.60
N ALA A 33 -9.85 -7.95 15.31
CA ALA A 33 -11.25 -8.38 15.27
C ALA A 33 -11.95 -8.21 16.63
N ILE A 34 -11.26 -8.45 17.75
CA ILE A 34 -11.78 -8.22 19.09
C ILE A 34 -11.97 -6.72 19.34
N GLY A 35 -10.98 -5.89 19.04
CA GLY A 35 -11.07 -4.44 19.20
C GLY A 35 -12.22 -3.84 18.40
N ILE A 36 -12.37 -4.26 17.13
CA ILE A 36 -13.49 -3.89 16.26
C ILE A 36 -14.83 -4.29 16.89
N ARG A 37 -14.93 -5.52 17.42
CA ARG A 37 -16.15 -6.02 18.06
C ARG A 37 -16.54 -5.19 19.28
N GLU A 38 -15.60 -4.78 20.11
CA GLU A 38 -15.91 -3.95 21.29
C GLU A 38 -16.47 -2.58 20.91
N VAL A 39 -15.92 -1.93 19.88
CA VAL A 39 -16.43 -0.64 19.40
C VAL A 39 -17.82 -0.78 18.77
N ILE A 40 -18.05 -1.87 18.03
CA ILE A 40 -19.28 -2.10 17.27
C ILE A 40 -20.45 -2.54 18.17
N ARG A 41 -20.18 -3.34 19.21
CA ARG A 41 -21.20 -3.97 20.07
C ARG A 41 -22.29 -3.00 20.56
N PRO A 42 -21.99 -1.87 21.21
CA PRO A 42 -23.04 -0.96 21.70
C PRO A 42 -23.87 -0.34 20.57
N LEU A 43 -23.29 -0.16 19.38
CA LEU A 43 -24.00 0.39 18.22
C LEU A 43 -24.99 -0.62 17.62
N VAL A 44 -24.60 -1.91 17.60
CA VAL A 44 -25.51 -3.01 17.22
C VAL A 44 -26.65 -3.14 18.22
N GLU A 45 -26.34 -3.12 19.52
CA GLU A 45 -27.34 -3.21 20.60
C GLU A 45 -28.34 -2.03 20.56
N ALA A 46 -27.90 -0.86 20.13
CA ALA A 46 -28.75 0.31 19.90
C ALA A 46 -29.54 0.28 18.57
N GLY A 47 -29.51 -0.83 17.83
CA GLY A 47 -30.24 -1.02 16.57
C GLY A 47 -29.74 -0.16 15.40
N LYS A 48 -28.49 0.31 15.44
CA LYS A 48 -27.92 1.16 14.39
C LYS A 48 -27.49 0.32 13.18
N ARG A 49 -27.65 0.90 11.99
CA ARG A 49 -27.02 0.37 10.76
C ARG A 49 -25.57 0.82 10.73
N LEU A 50 -24.66 -0.11 10.46
CA LEU A 50 -23.22 0.12 10.55
C LEU A 50 -22.58 0.07 9.18
N VAL A 51 -21.62 0.96 8.97
CA VAL A 51 -20.69 0.94 7.85
C VAL A 51 -19.30 1.00 8.45
N LEU A 52 -18.47 0.00 8.15
CA LEU A 52 -17.06 0.00 8.52
C LEU A 52 -16.27 0.46 7.30
N ASN A 53 -15.50 1.53 7.47
CA ASN A 53 -14.57 1.99 6.45
C ASN A 53 -13.15 1.72 6.94
N GLY A 54 -12.53 0.69 6.38
CA GLY A 54 -11.15 0.34 6.69
C GLY A 54 -10.18 1.08 5.78
N GLU A 55 -9.07 1.55 6.34
CA GLU A 55 -7.96 2.12 5.59
C GLU A 55 -6.63 1.71 6.21
N ALA A 56 -5.60 1.55 5.39
CA ALA A 56 -4.25 1.24 5.81
C ALA A 56 -3.38 2.49 5.71
N GLN A 57 -2.80 2.90 6.84
CA GLN A 57 -1.88 4.03 6.91
C GLN A 57 -0.45 3.56 7.18
N CYS A 58 0.53 4.17 6.50
CA CYS A 58 1.93 4.02 6.87
C CYS A 58 2.20 4.80 8.16
N ARG A 59 2.43 4.11 9.27
CA ARG A 59 2.67 4.74 10.58
C ARG A 59 4.03 5.42 10.74
N ASP A 60 5.03 4.96 10.00
CA ASP A 60 6.42 5.44 10.11
C ASP A 60 6.98 5.71 8.70
N PRO A 61 6.41 6.69 7.98
CA PRO A 61 6.79 6.95 6.59
C PRO A 61 8.25 7.41 6.49
N ASP A 62 8.77 8.13 7.49
CA ASP A 62 10.17 8.55 7.53
C ASP A 62 11.12 7.37 7.42
N ASN A 63 10.93 6.34 8.26
CA ASN A 63 11.82 5.20 8.29
C ASN A 63 11.53 4.14 7.21
N LEU A 64 10.28 4.05 6.74
CA LEU A 64 9.87 3.00 5.80
C LEU A 64 9.94 3.46 4.35
N LEU A 65 9.40 4.64 4.05
CA LEU A 65 9.24 5.16 2.68
C LEU A 65 10.33 6.14 2.29
N PHE A 66 10.71 7.04 3.19
CA PHE A 66 11.56 8.21 2.89
C PHE A 66 12.98 8.11 3.43
N HIS A 67 13.39 6.96 3.97
CA HIS A 67 14.63 6.85 4.74
C HIS A 67 15.91 7.15 3.94
N ASP A 68 15.85 7.01 2.62
CA ASP A 68 16.92 7.30 1.66
C ASP A 68 16.61 8.52 0.78
N VAL A 69 15.50 9.22 1.02
CA VAL A 69 15.11 10.44 0.30
C VAL A 69 15.70 11.65 1.02
N ASP A 70 16.18 12.63 0.24
CA ASP A 70 16.62 13.91 0.79
C ASP A 70 15.51 14.58 1.63
N LYS A 71 15.89 15.18 2.76
CA LYS A 71 14.91 15.70 3.74
C LYS A 71 14.07 16.84 3.18
N ASP A 72 14.64 17.68 2.34
CA ASP A 72 13.91 18.82 1.75
C ASP A 72 12.87 18.29 0.76
N VAL A 73 13.23 17.26 -0.02
CA VAL A 73 12.31 16.55 -0.91
C VAL A 73 11.22 15.84 -0.10
N ALA A 74 11.60 15.09 0.94
CA ALA A 74 10.66 14.35 1.77
C ALA A 74 9.60 15.27 2.41
N THR A 75 10.01 16.46 2.88
CA THR A 75 9.10 17.46 3.48
C THR A 75 8.00 17.91 2.52
N ILE A 76 8.27 17.93 1.21
CA ILE A 76 7.28 18.27 0.18
C ILE A 76 6.27 17.15 -0.01
N TYR A 77 6.73 15.89 -0.05
CA TYR A 77 5.89 14.75 -0.46
C TYR A 77 5.19 14.03 0.70
N GLN A 78 5.74 14.04 1.91
CA GLN A 78 5.14 13.37 3.06
C GLN A 78 3.69 13.84 3.35
N PRO A 79 3.36 15.15 3.33
CA PRO A 79 1.98 15.61 3.55
C PRO A 79 0.99 15.16 2.47
N LEU A 80 1.49 14.69 1.32
CA LEU A 80 0.67 14.22 0.21
C LEU A 80 0.26 12.75 0.35
N LEU A 81 0.87 12.01 1.29
CA LEU A 81 0.49 10.62 1.55
C LEU A 81 -1.01 10.50 1.88
N LYS A 82 -1.63 9.47 1.31
CA LYS A 82 -3.02 9.10 1.58
C LYS A 82 -3.06 7.70 2.17
N CYS A 83 -4.08 7.43 2.96
CA CYS A 83 -4.36 6.08 3.40
C CYS A 83 -4.68 5.22 2.17
N GLN A 84 -4.13 4.01 2.13
CA GLN A 84 -4.53 3.03 1.15
C GLN A 84 -5.92 2.48 1.53
N PRO A 85 -6.83 2.26 0.57
CA PRO A 85 -8.13 1.67 0.88
C PRO A 85 -7.93 0.26 1.45
N ALA A 86 -8.72 -0.17 2.43
CA ALA A 86 -8.68 -1.56 2.90
C ALA A 86 -9.35 -2.55 1.93
N GLU A 87 -10.11 -2.03 0.96
CA GLU A 87 -10.87 -2.82 0.00
C GLU A 87 -10.34 -2.62 -1.44
N GLY A 88 -10.75 -3.49 -2.35
CA GLY A 88 -10.33 -3.44 -3.76
C GLY A 88 -9.07 -4.24 -4.09
N TRP A 89 -8.38 -4.81 -3.09
CA TRP A 89 -7.18 -5.63 -3.28
C TRP A 89 -7.47 -7.09 -3.68
N VAL A 90 -8.65 -7.61 -3.34
CA VAL A 90 -9.06 -9.01 -3.61
C VAL A 90 -9.71 -9.19 -5.00
N GLY A 91 -9.41 -8.27 -5.92
CA GLY A 91 -9.89 -8.38 -7.30
C GLY A 91 -9.25 -9.55 -8.04
N LYS A 92 -10.03 -10.23 -8.89
CA LYS A 92 -9.48 -11.20 -9.84
C LYS A 92 -8.85 -10.45 -11.00
N CYS A 93 -7.55 -10.67 -11.25
CA CYS A 93 -6.92 -10.21 -12.48
C CYS A 93 -7.59 -10.92 -13.68
N THR A 94 -8.21 -10.15 -14.57
CA THR A 94 -8.90 -10.68 -15.76
C THR A 94 -8.01 -10.73 -16.99
N TYR A 95 -6.88 -10.03 -16.95
CA TYR A 95 -5.90 -9.98 -18.03
C TYR A 95 -4.48 -9.74 -17.47
N CYS A 96 -3.60 -10.73 -17.63
CA CYS A 96 -2.21 -10.70 -17.18
C CYS A 96 -1.31 -10.27 -18.35
N GLY A 97 -1.13 -8.97 -18.58
CA GLY A 97 -0.32 -8.47 -19.71
C GLY A 97 1.13 -8.97 -19.72
N TRP A 98 1.71 -9.18 -18.53
CA TRP A 98 3.07 -9.70 -18.34
C TRP A 98 3.27 -11.13 -18.85
N GLU A 99 2.19 -11.90 -19.09
CA GLU A 99 2.30 -13.24 -19.70
C GLU A 99 2.58 -13.16 -21.21
N LYS A 100 2.34 -12.01 -21.84
CA LYS A 100 2.43 -11.82 -23.30
C LYS A 100 3.49 -10.82 -23.73
N VAL A 101 3.84 -9.89 -22.85
CA VAL A 101 4.83 -8.85 -23.12
C VAL A 101 5.99 -9.03 -22.15
N PRO A 102 7.24 -9.09 -22.63
CA PRO A 102 8.40 -9.14 -21.75
C PRO A 102 8.36 -8.03 -20.71
N SER A 103 8.57 -8.39 -19.45
CA SER A 103 8.57 -7.45 -18.33
C SER A 103 9.87 -7.51 -17.55
N SER A 104 10.33 -6.35 -17.10
CA SER A 104 11.41 -6.22 -16.14
C SER A 104 10.85 -5.81 -14.78
N TYR A 105 11.47 -6.26 -13.70
CA TYR A 105 11.16 -5.88 -12.32
C TYR A 105 12.36 -5.16 -11.73
N LEU A 106 12.22 -3.86 -11.47
CA LEU A 106 13.23 -3.08 -10.75
C LEU A 106 13.11 -3.38 -9.25
N LEU A 107 14.06 -4.13 -8.72
CA LEU A 107 14.14 -4.52 -7.32
C LEU A 107 14.98 -3.51 -6.54
N THR A 108 14.40 -2.91 -5.51
CA THR A 108 15.02 -1.94 -4.61
C THR A 108 15.66 -2.64 -3.40
N GLU A 109 16.99 -2.66 -3.35
CA GLU A 109 17.73 -3.50 -2.39
C GLU A 109 17.60 -3.04 -0.93
N HIS A 110 17.29 -1.77 -0.70
CA HIS A 110 17.16 -1.16 0.63
C HIS A 110 15.71 -0.90 1.03
N ASP A 111 14.73 -1.45 0.30
CA ASP A 111 13.32 -1.26 0.59
C ASP A 111 12.94 -1.87 1.94
N ARG A 112 12.36 -1.02 2.81
CA ARG A 112 11.91 -1.37 4.17
C ARG A 112 10.40 -1.63 4.26
N VAL A 113 9.66 -1.39 3.17
CA VAL A 113 8.23 -1.71 3.04
C VAL A 113 8.06 -3.10 2.43
N LEU A 114 8.71 -3.33 1.28
CA LEU A 114 8.71 -4.60 0.57
C LEU A 114 10.13 -5.15 0.57
N SER A 115 10.44 -6.02 1.53
CA SER A 115 11.79 -6.63 1.60
C SER A 115 12.21 -7.25 0.26
N PRO A 116 13.51 -7.30 -0.07
CA PRO A 116 14.00 -7.89 -1.32
C PRO A 116 13.43 -9.28 -1.62
N ARG A 117 13.28 -10.12 -0.60
CA ARG A 117 12.67 -11.46 -0.75
C ARG A 117 11.21 -11.42 -1.22
N VAL A 118 10.42 -10.47 -0.73
CA VAL A 118 9.03 -10.30 -1.16
C VAL A 118 8.98 -9.79 -2.60
N GLN A 119 9.86 -8.85 -2.95
CA GLN A 119 9.99 -8.38 -4.33
C GLN A 119 10.38 -9.50 -5.31
N GLU A 120 11.29 -10.39 -4.92
CA GLU A 120 11.68 -11.57 -5.71
C GLU A 120 10.49 -12.52 -5.94
N ILE A 121 9.63 -12.72 -4.95
CA ILE A 121 8.40 -13.49 -5.11
C ILE A 121 7.47 -12.80 -6.13
N CYS A 122 7.28 -11.48 -6.03
CA CYS A 122 6.47 -10.71 -6.97
C CYS A 122 7.01 -10.84 -8.41
N ALA A 123 8.31 -10.67 -8.60
CA ALA A 123 8.96 -10.81 -9.89
C ALA A 123 8.86 -12.23 -10.45
N GLY A 124 8.95 -13.24 -9.58
CA GLY A 124 8.78 -14.65 -9.94
C GLY A 124 7.36 -14.98 -10.38
N ILE A 125 6.34 -14.42 -9.73
CA ILE A 125 4.93 -14.58 -10.12
C ILE A 125 4.68 -14.05 -11.53
N SER A 126 5.33 -12.93 -11.90
CA SER A 126 5.19 -12.34 -13.23
C SER A 126 6.17 -12.90 -14.27
N GLY A 127 7.15 -13.72 -13.88
CA GLY A 127 8.22 -14.19 -14.76
C GLY A 127 9.13 -13.07 -15.27
N SER A 128 9.25 -11.98 -14.53
CA SER A 128 9.99 -10.78 -14.97
C SER A 128 11.51 -10.94 -14.85
N GLU A 129 12.24 -10.27 -15.74
CA GLU A 129 13.68 -10.07 -15.60
C GLU A 129 13.97 -9.14 -14.41
N VAL A 130 14.69 -9.63 -13.40
CA VAL A 130 14.99 -8.84 -12.18
C VAL A 130 16.22 -7.97 -12.41
N ILE A 131 16.07 -6.67 -12.17
CA ILE A 131 17.14 -5.67 -12.24
C ILE A 131 17.23 -5.00 -10.88
N ARG A 132 18.37 -5.15 -10.20
CA ARG A 132 18.54 -4.67 -8.83
C ARG A 132 19.11 -3.25 -8.82
N ILE A 133 18.59 -2.40 -7.94
CA ILE A 133 19.05 -1.04 -7.72
C ILE A 133 19.28 -0.77 -6.23
N PRO A 134 20.33 -0.03 -5.85
CA PRO A 134 20.70 0.22 -4.46
C PRO A 134 19.87 1.37 -3.85
N ALA A 135 18.54 1.25 -3.89
CA ALA A 135 17.60 2.28 -3.43
C ALA A 135 16.57 1.73 -2.44
N GLY A 136 15.94 2.65 -1.69
CA GLY A 136 14.78 2.39 -0.85
C GLY A 136 13.48 2.32 -1.65
N HIS A 137 12.35 2.60 -1.00
CA HIS A 137 11.03 2.38 -1.59
C HIS A 137 10.66 3.39 -2.70
N LEU A 138 11.23 4.60 -2.64
CA LEU A 138 10.86 5.72 -3.51
C LEU A 138 12.04 6.18 -4.38
N PRO A 139 12.61 5.32 -5.27
CA PRO A 139 13.77 5.67 -6.08
C PRO A 139 13.50 6.85 -7.04
N MET A 140 12.24 7.08 -7.40
CA MET A 140 11.83 8.25 -8.19
C MET A 140 11.97 9.58 -7.44
N LEU A 141 12.15 9.54 -6.12
CA LEU A 141 12.42 10.71 -5.28
C LEU A 141 13.87 10.73 -4.80
N SER A 142 14.45 9.60 -4.39
CA SER A 142 15.82 9.57 -3.85
C SER A 142 16.90 9.71 -4.93
N ASP A 143 16.74 9.06 -6.08
CA ASP A 143 17.66 9.19 -7.22
C ASP A 143 16.92 9.02 -8.56
N PRO A 144 16.17 10.06 -8.99
CA PRO A 144 15.40 10.00 -10.23
C PRO A 144 16.28 9.79 -11.47
N LYS A 145 17.55 10.22 -11.42
CA LYS A 145 18.48 10.05 -12.54
C LYS A 145 18.88 8.59 -12.69
N MET A 146 19.32 7.95 -11.60
CA MET A 146 19.66 6.52 -11.61
C MET A 146 18.45 5.68 -12.03
N LEU A 147 17.27 5.99 -11.51
CA LEU A 147 16.04 5.29 -11.89
C LEU A 147 15.78 5.41 -13.40
N ALA A 148 15.84 6.63 -13.96
CA ALA A 148 15.62 6.86 -15.38
C ALA A 148 16.65 6.11 -16.25
N GLU A 149 17.93 6.17 -15.88
CA GLU A 149 18.99 5.42 -16.58
C GLU A 149 18.74 3.91 -16.53
N LYS A 150 18.23 3.39 -15.41
CA LYS A 150 17.93 1.97 -15.28
C LYS A 150 16.72 1.55 -16.11
N VAL A 151 15.66 2.35 -16.12
CA VAL A 151 14.50 2.16 -17.00
C VAL A 151 14.93 2.12 -18.47
N VAL A 152 15.76 3.07 -18.90
CA VAL A 152 16.28 3.09 -20.29
C VAL A 152 17.09 1.83 -20.60
N SER A 153 17.91 1.35 -19.67
CA SER A 153 18.65 0.09 -19.88
C SER A 153 17.78 -1.17 -19.97
N CYS A 154 16.52 -1.11 -19.51
CA CYS A 154 15.57 -2.21 -19.67
C CYS A 154 14.95 -2.26 -21.09
N LEU A 155 15.08 -1.17 -21.86
CA LEU A 155 14.47 -1.08 -23.18
C LEU A 155 15.23 -1.97 -24.16
N LYS A 156 14.57 -3.04 -24.61
CA LYS A 156 15.02 -3.89 -25.71
C LYS A 156 14.44 -3.30 -27.00
N LEU A 157 14.98 -2.17 -27.42
CA LEU A 157 14.68 -1.62 -28.74
C LEU A 157 15.35 -2.51 -29.78
N ASP A 158 14.60 -2.93 -30.80
CA ASP A 158 15.18 -3.58 -31.96
C ASP A 158 16.26 -2.64 -32.51
N SER A 159 17.48 -3.16 -32.62
CA SER A 159 18.55 -2.41 -33.28
C SER A 159 18.28 -2.49 -34.77
N ASP A 160 18.02 -1.35 -35.41
CA ASP A 160 17.94 -1.22 -36.88
C ASP A 160 19.21 -1.75 -37.57
#